data_AF-A0A6P8UYP1-F1
#
_entry.id   AF-A0A6P8UYP1-F1
#
_cell.length_a   1.000
_cell.length_b   1.000
_cell.length_c   1.000
_cell.angle_alpha   90.00
_cell.angle_beta   90.00
_cell.angle_gamma   90.00
#
_symmetry.space_group_name_H-M   'P 1'
#
loop_
_entity.id
_entity.type
_entity.pdbx_description
1 polymer ?
#
loop_
_entity_poly.entity_id
_entity_poly.type
_entity_poly.pdbx_seq_one_letter_code
_entity_poly.pdbx_strand_id
1 'polypeptide(L)'
;MACLLAVSSMSSSMFSFIKHRSSWILCLFLVIHVSTSSAKLDSLREVTDSSWEEILSGEWMIEFYAPWCPACQQLQTVWKDFADWGDDMGVNIAKVDVTEQPGLSGRFIITSLPTIYQCKDGCFRKYQALALKKNFLSFVDEQKWKSIEPISSWFRPSSFLMNSMSALFKLSMFIRRCHNYMTDHLGIPVWGSYVIFGLATLFSGLALGLLLVFIADFAFPSRRFSSSDYYQKKQTLEQARLIQRQEDEHEADGEEEEDEDEEDEEQDEVWRRRRRGSPEGLPDEALRKRVVGTREQQDDEEDDDS
;
A
#
# COMPACT_ATOMS: atom_id res chain seq x y z
N MET A 1 -37.55 -49.52 82.83
CA MET A 1 -36.36 -49.03 82.10
C MET A 1 -36.72 -49.05 80.61
N ALA A 2 -37.50 -48.12 80.05
CA ALA A 2 -37.33 -46.67 80.02
C ALA A 2 -35.91 -46.26 79.60
N CYS A 3 -35.52 -46.50 78.32
CA CYS A 3 -34.60 -45.62 77.55
C CYS A 3 -34.26 -46.03 76.09
N LEU A 4 -34.90 -47.01 75.43
CA LEU A 4 -34.42 -47.49 74.12
C LEU A 4 -35.43 -47.45 72.96
N LEU A 5 -36.53 -46.69 73.07
CA LEU A 5 -37.55 -46.58 72.01
C LEU A 5 -37.60 -45.21 71.30
N ALA A 6 -36.53 -44.41 71.36
CA ALA A 6 -36.52 -43.05 70.81
C ALA A 6 -35.53 -42.81 69.65
N VAL A 7 -35.08 -43.87 68.94
CA VAL A 7 -34.12 -43.70 67.82
C VAL A 7 -34.66 -44.22 66.48
N SER A 8 -35.71 -45.04 66.46
CA SER A 8 -36.21 -45.65 65.21
C SER A 8 -37.27 -44.83 64.45
N SER A 9 -37.83 -43.75 65.02
CA SER A 9 -38.93 -43.00 64.40
C SER A 9 -38.55 -41.69 63.69
N MET A 10 -37.27 -41.28 63.71
CA MET A 10 -36.80 -40.06 63.02
C MET A 10 -36.09 -40.32 61.68
N SER A 11 -35.87 -41.58 61.30
CA SER A 11 -35.14 -41.90 60.07
C SER A 11 -36.06 -41.98 58.84
N SER A 12 -37.29 -42.48 58.98
CA SER A 12 -38.18 -42.75 57.85
C SER A 12 -38.82 -41.52 57.19
N SER A 13 -38.98 -40.40 57.91
CA SER A 13 -39.53 -39.15 57.35
C SER A 13 -38.49 -38.32 56.59
N MET A 14 -37.20 -38.43 56.95
CA MET A 14 -36.12 -37.74 56.24
C MET A 14 -35.80 -38.38 54.88
N PHE A 15 -35.84 -39.71 54.78
CA PHE A 15 -35.46 -40.40 53.53
C PHE A 15 -36.47 -40.22 52.38
N SER A 16 -37.76 -40.01 52.68
CA SER A 16 -38.79 -39.76 51.65
C SER A 16 -38.69 -38.34 51.07
N PHE A 17 -38.39 -37.34 51.92
CA PHE A 17 -38.20 -35.96 51.49
C PHE A 17 -36.93 -35.77 50.64
N ILE A 18 -35.89 -36.57 50.87
CA ILE A 18 -34.60 -36.48 50.16
C ILE A 18 -34.68 -37.06 48.75
N LYS A 19 -35.44 -38.14 48.53
CA LYS A 19 -35.66 -38.70 47.18
C LYS A 19 -36.48 -37.78 46.27
N HIS A 20 -37.50 -37.12 46.81
CA HIS A 20 -38.36 -36.23 46.02
C HIS A 20 -37.64 -34.93 45.62
N ARG A 21 -36.76 -34.41 46.48
CA ARG A 21 -35.95 -33.21 46.19
C ARG A 21 -34.81 -33.51 45.20
N SER A 22 -34.17 -34.67 45.27
CA SER A 22 -33.15 -35.08 44.31
C SER A 22 -33.71 -35.28 42.89
N SER A 23 -34.92 -35.84 42.75
CA SER A 23 -35.58 -36.01 41.45
C SER A 23 -36.00 -34.68 40.82
N TRP A 24 -36.40 -33.69 41.62
CA TRP A 24 -36.76 -32.36 41.11
C TRP A 24 -35.54 -31.54 40.72
N ILE A 25 -34.42 -31.69 41.43
CA ILE A 25 -33.15 -31.00 41.10
C ILE A 25 -32.52 -31.59 39.83
N LEU A 26 -32.60 -32.91 39.61
CA LEU A 26 -32.16 -33.55 38.36
C LEU A 26 -33.03 -33.18 37.15
N CYS A 27 -34.35 -33.03 37.32
CA CYS A 27 -35.23 -32.49 36.27
C CYS A 27 -34.99 -30.99 36.02
N LEU A 28 -34.71 -30.18 37.05
CA LEU A 28 -34.36 -28.77 36.87
C LEU A 28 -33.00 -28.61 36.16
N PHE A 29 -32.01 -29.45 36.47
CA PHE A 29 -30.74 -29.47 35.74
C PHE A 29 -30.89 -29.98 34.29
N LEU A 30 -31.77 -30.95 34.02
CA LEU A 30 -32.07 -31.39 32.64
C LEU A 30 -32.82 -30.33 31.82
N VAL A 31 -33.67 -29.51 32.45
CA VAL A 31 -34.34 -28.39 31.79
C VAL A 31 -33.40 -27.19 31.58
N ILE A 32 -32.40 -26.99 32.44
CA ILE A 32 -31.40 -25.91 32.27
C ILE A 32 -30.37 -26.24 31.17
N HIS A 33 -30.14 -27.51 30.82
CA HIS A 33 -29.24 -27.88 29.72
C HIS A 33 -29.90 -27.90 28.32
N VAL A 34 -31.21 -27.67 28.20
CA VAL A 34 -31.91 -27.47 26.93
C VAL A 34 -32.49 -26.06 26.88
N SER A 35 -31.60 -25.08 27.01
CA SER A 35 -31.77 -23.80 26.35
C SER A 35 -30.67 -23.70 25.30
N THR A 36 -30.74 -24.58 24.30
CA THR A 36 -30.16 -24.26 23.00
C THR A 36 -30.98 -23.10 22.48
N SER A 37 -30.56 -21.87 22.81
CA SER A 37 -30.90 -20.71 22.00
C SER A 37 -30.65 -21.13 20.57
N SER A 38 -31.73 -21.26 19.79
CA SER A 38 -31.65 -21.10 18.36
C SER A 38 -31.22 -19.66 18.14
N ALA A 39 -29.93 -19.37 18.34
CA ALA A 39 -29.30 -18.21 17.78
C ALA A 39 -29.51 -18.38 16.27
N LYS A 40 -30.43 -17.58 15.72
CA LYS A 40 -30.52 -17.35 14.29
C LYS A 40 -29.07 -17.15 13.84
N LEU A 41 -28.56 -18.03 12.98
CA LEU A 41 -27.24 -17.85 12.38
C LEU A 41 -27.21 -16.42 11.86
N ASP A 42 -26.31 -15.60 12.42
CA ASP A 42 -26.22 -14.20 12.04
C ASP A 42 -25.69 -14.19 10.60
N SER A 43 -26.61 -14.13 9.63
CA SER A 43 -26.31 -14.18 8.19
C SER A 43 -25.47 -12.97 7.77
N LEU A 44 -25.51 -11.90 8.56
CA LEU A 44 -24.72 -10.70 8.39
C LEU A 44 -23.32 -10.88 8.99
N ARG A 45 -22.32 -11.00 8.12
CA ARG A 45 -20.91 -11.15 8.52
C ARG A 45 -20.25 -9.80 8.78
N GLU A 46 -19.38 -9.75 9.79
CA GLU A 46 -18.55 -8.57 10.04
C GLU A 46 -17.14 -8.80 9.49
N VAL A 47 -16.71 -7.93 8.58
CA VAL A 47 -15.41 -8.04 7.93
C VAL A 47 -14.43 -7.07 8.60
N THR A 48 -13.30 -7.62 9.02
CA THR A 48 -12.22 -6.91 9.71
C THR A 48 -10.95 -6.96 8.87
N ASP A 49 -9.96 -6.15 9.24
CA ASP A 49 -8.63 -6.17 8.63
C ASP A 49 -7.96 -7.55 8.61
N SER A 50 -8.36 -8.49 9.49
CA SER A 50 -7.85 -9.87 9.51
C SER A 50 -8.66 -10.86 8.68
N SER A 51 -9.97 -10.64 8.53
CA SER A 51 -10.88 -11.57 7.82
C SER A 51 -11.20 -11.15 6.38
N TRP A 52 -10.71 -10.00 5.94
CA TRP A 52 -11.04 -9.45 4.61
C TRP A 52 -10.65 -10.35 3.44
N GLU A 53 -9.67 -11.24 3.59
CA GLU A 53 -9.26 -12.13 2.49
C GLU A 53 -10.37 -13.11 2.09
N GLU A 54 -11.29 -13.43 3.01
CA GLU A 54 -12.46 -14.28 2.75
C GLU A 54 -13.37 -13.70 1.65
N ILE A 55 -13.44 -12.36 1.55
CA ILE A 55 -14.28 -11.67 0.56
C ILE A 55 -13.75 -11.82 -0.87
N LEU A 56 -12.50 -12.29 -1.03
CA LEU A 56 -11.90 -12.53 -2.34
C LEU A 56 -12.41 -13.83 -2.98
N SER A 57 -13.00 -14.73 -2.21
CA SER A 57 -13.48 -16.02 -2.68
C SER A 57 -15.01 -16.08 -2.69
N GLY A 58 -15.61 -16.43 -3.83
CA GLY A 58 -17.07 -16.52 -3.97
C GLY A 58 -17.73 -15.16 -4.19
N GLU A 59 -19.05 -15.11 -3.95
CA GLU A 59 -19.86 -13.92 -4.14
C GLU A 59 -20.19 -13.24 -2.81
N TRP A 60 -19.87 -11.95 -2.72
CA TRP A 60 -20.04 -11.13 -1.54
C TRP A 60 -20.69 -9.81 -1.86
N MET A 61 -21.56 -9.34 -0.97
CA MET A 61 -22.02 -7.96 -0.92
C MET A 61 -21.54 -7.31 0.37
N ILE A 62 -20.83 -6.19 0.26
CA ILE A 62 -20.12 -5.57 1.37
C ILE A 62 -20.60 -4.12 1.52
N GLU A 63 -21.16 -3.78 2.68
CA GLU A 63 -21.51 -2.41 3.05
C GLU A 63 -20.40 -1.77 3.89
N PHE A 64 -19.90 -0.63 3.46
CA PHE A 64 -19.05 0.25 4.26
C PHE A 64 -19.93 1.31 4.94
N TYR A 65 -19.89 1.33 6.28
CA TYR A 65 -20.73 2.21 7.09
C TYR A 65 -19.95 2.86 8.22
N ALA A 66 -20.56 3.88 8.84
CA ALA A 66 -20.09 4.45 10.11
C ALA A 66 -21.27 4.61 11.09
N PRO A 67 -21.06 4.39 12.40
CA PRO A 67 -22.13 4.38 13.39
C PRO A 67 -22.78 5.76 13.58
N TRP A 68 -22.03 6.83 13.35
CA TRP A 68 -22.50 8.21 13.46
C TRP A 68 -23.22 8.72 12.19
N CYS A 69 -23.22 7.96 11.09
CA CYS A 69 -23.81 8.39 9.82
C CYS A 69 -25.33 8.12 9.79
N PRO A 70 -26.20 9.15 9.69
CA PRO A 70 -27.65 8.95 9.69
C PRO A 70 -28.16 8.11 8.51
N ALA A 71 -27.56 8.27 7.32
CA ALA A 71 -27.92 7.50 6.13
C ALA A 71 -27.57 6.02 6.30
N CYS A 72 -26.42 5.71 6.92
CA CYS A 72 -26.05 4.33 7.25
C CYS A 72 -27.04 3.71 8.23
N GLN A 73 -27.45 4.42 9.28
CA GLN A 73 -28.40 3.90 10.27
C GLN A 73 -29.73 3.48 9.64
N GLN A 74 -30.23 4.22 8.65
CA GLN A 74 -31.44 3.84 7.90
C GLN A 74 -31.23 2.59 7.05
N LEU A 75 -30.05 2.46 6.43
CA LEU A 75 -29.69 1.31 5.62
C LEU A 75 -29.49 0.04 6.45
N GLN A 76 -29.01 0.14 7.70
CA GLN A 76 -28.73 -1.02 8.56
C GLN A 76 -29.91 -1.99 8.70
N THR A 77 -31.14 -1.48 8.84
CA THR A 77 -32.34 -2.33 8.94
C THR A 77 -32.58 -3.07 7.62
N VAL A 78 -32.52 -2.36 6.50
CA VAL A 78 -32.70 -2.93 5.15
C VAL A 78 -31.61 -3.95 4.83
N TRP A 79 -30.37 -3.69 5.28
CA TRP A 79 -29.22 -4.55 5.06
C TRP A 79 -29.31 -5.85 5.84
N LYS A 80 -29.74 -5.80 7.11
CA LYS A 80 -30.04 -7.01 7.91
C LYS A 80 -31.15 -7.84 7.30
N ASP A 81 -32.24 -7.19 6.86
CA ASP A 81 -33.35 -7.88 6.20
C ASP A 81 -32.95 -8.48 4.85
N PHE A 82 -31.90 -7.97 4.20
CA PHE A 82 -31.31 -8.53 3.00
C PHE A 82 -30.35 -9.68 3.33
N ALA A 83 -29.56 -9.54 4.40
CA ALA A 83 -28.66 -10.58 4.92
C ALA A 83 -29.39 -11.91 5.14
N ASP A 84 -30.59 -11.86 5.72
CA ASP A 84 -31.46 -13.02 5.93
C ASP A 84 -31.75 -13.85 4.68
N TRP A 85 -31.67 -13.26 3.48
CA TRP A 85 -31.92 -13.94 2.20
C TRP A 85 -30.63 -14.31 1.46
N GLY A 86 -29.47 -13.87 1.96
CA GLY A 86 -28.18 -14.10 1.30
C GLY A 86 -27.85 -15.57 1.15
N ASP A 87 -28.07 -16.34 2.21
CA ASP A 87 -27.80 -17.79 2.24
C ASP A 87 -28.64 -18.53 1.19
N ASP A 88 -29.92 -18.17 1.02
CA ASP A 88 -30.82 -18.75 0.03
C ASP A 88 -30.39 -18.46 -1.41
N MET A 89 -29.76 -17.31 -1.66
CA MET A 89 -29.24 -16.91 -2.97
C MET A 89 -27.78 -17.34 -3.21
N GLY A 90 -27.11 -17.91 -2.21
CA GLY A 90 -25.69 -18.26 -2.29
C GLY A 90 -24.76 -17.04 -2.32
N VAL A 91 -25.16 -15.91 -1.72
CA VAL A 91 -24.36 -14.68 -1.62
C VAL A 91 -24.09 -14.33 -0.17
N ASN A 92 -22.82 -14.13 0.16
CA ASN A 92 -22.42 -13.72 1.50
C ASN A 92 -22.65 -12.21 1.67
N ILE A 93 -23.25 -11.81 2.79
CA ILE A 93 -23.56 -10.40 3.05
C ILE A 93 -22.75 -9.94 4.25
N ALA A 94 -21.99 -8.86 4.05
CA ALA A 94 -21.02 -8.36 5.00
C ALA A 94 -21.19 -6.87 5.26
N LYS A 95 -20.73 -6.44 6.42
CA LYS A 95 -20.58 -5.02 6.80
C LYS A 95 -19.15 -4.75 7.30
N VAL A 96 -18.69 -3.53 7.06
CA VAL A 96 -17.39 -3.01 7.50
C VAL A 96 -17.60 -1.66 8.15
N ASP A 97 -17.19 -1.54 9.42
CA ASP A 97 -17.13 -0.25 10.11
C ASP A 97 -15.83 0.47 9.76
N VAL A 98 -15.94 1.58 9.03
CA VAL A 98 -14.76 2.37 8.62
C VAL A 98 -14.10 3.14 9.76
N THR A 99 -14.78 3.27 10.91
CA THR A 99 -14.24 3.95 12.10
C THR A 99 -13.28 3.04 12.88
N GLU A 100 -13.61 1.76 12.97
CA GLU A 100 -12.79 0.74 13.62
C GLU A 100 -11.73 0.14 12.66
N GLN A 101 -12.01 0.10 11.36
CA GLN A 101 -11.15 -0.52 10.34
C GLN A 101 -10.58 0.53 9.34
N PRO A 102 -9.64 1.40 9.77
CA PRO A 102 -9.05 2.41 8.88
C PRO A 102 -8.21 1.78 7.77
N GLY A 103 -7.65 0.59 7.99
CA GLY A 103 -6.92 -0.18 7.00
C GLY A 103 -7.79 -0.56 5.80
N LEU A 104 -8.96 -1.14 6.06
CA LEU A 104 -9.96 -1.43 5.03
C LEU A 104 -10.50 -0.17 4.36
N SER A 105 -10.76 0.89 5.12
CA SER A 105 -11.20 2.17 4.53
C SER A 105 -10.20 2.70 3.51
N GLY A 106 -8.90 2.65 3.81
CA GLY A 106 -7.84 3.04 2.89
C GLY A 106 -7.67 2.07 1.71
N ARG A 107 -7.83 0.77 1.95
CA ARG A 107 -7.67 -0.28 0.93
C ARG A 107 -8.73 -0.22 -0.17
N PHE A 108 -9.95 0.19 0.19
CA PHE A 108 -11.07 0.37 -0.74
C PHE A 108 -11.26 1.83 -1.17
N ILE A 109 -10.44 2.75 -0.66
CA ILE A 109 -10.54 4.20 -0.89
C ILE A 109 -11.97 4.69 -0.67
N ILE A 110 -12.53 4.40 0.50
CA ILE A 110 -13.89 4.82 0.84
C ILE A 110 -13.92 6.33 1.08
N THR A 111 -14.55 7.06 0.16
CA THR A 111 -14.67 8.53 0.22
C THR A 111 -16.03 9.01 0.71
N SER A 112 -17.07 8.19 0.59
CA SER A 112 -18.45 8.52 0.95
C SER A 112 -19.15 7.34 1.61
N LEU A 113 -20.11 7.61 2.49
CA LEU A 113 -20.91 6.60 3.18
C LEU A 113 -22.42 6.83 2.98
N PRO A 114 -23.23 5.76 2.95
CA PRO A 114 -22.82 4.36 2.81
C PRO A 114 -22.25 4.08 1.40
N THR A 115 -21.28 3.17 1.30
CA THR A 115 -20.81 2.66 0.01
C THR A 115 -20.93 1.15 0.00
N ILE A 116 -21.50 0.59 -1.07
CA ILE A 116 -21.71 -0.85 -1.21
C ILE A 116 -20.88 -1.36 -2.39
N TYR A 117 -20.18 -2.47 -2.18
CA TYR A 117 -19.47 -3.20 -3.22
C TYR A 117 -20.02 -4.61 -3.37
N GLN A 118 -20.15 -5.05 -4.62
CA GLN A 118 -20.29 -6.46 -4.95
C GLN A 118 -18.91 -7.00 -5.30
N CYS A 119 -18.53 -8.12 -4.70
CA CYS A 119 -17.34 -8.87 -5.06
C CYS A 119 -17.76 -10.23 -5.60
N LYS A 120 -17.16 -10.64 -6.71
CA LYS A 120 -17.25 -12.02 -7.19
C LYS A 120 -15.86 -12.48 -7.58
N ASP A 121 -15.32 -13.45 -6.86
CA ASP A 121 -14.00 -14.04 -7.09
C ASP A 121 -12.89 -12.97 -7.22
N GLY A 122 -12.88 -12.01 -6.29
CA GLY A 122 -11.92 -10.90 -6.22
C GLY A 122 -12.18 -9.75 -7.21
N CYS A 123 -13.22 -9.85 -8.04
CA CYS A 123 -13.65 -8.76 -8.91
C CYS A 123 -14.69 -7.89 -8.20
N PHE A 124 -14.26 -6.69 -7.79
CA PHE A 124 -15.10 -5.72 -7.11
C PHE A 124 -15.83 -4.79 -8.09
N ARG A 125 -17.09 -4.50 -7.80
CA ARG A 125 -17.98 -3.60 -8.55
C ARG A 125 -18.73 -2.72 -7.57
N LYS A 126 -18.74 -1.40 -7.82
CA LYS A 126 -19.48 -0.46 -6.98
C LYS A 126 -20.98 -0.57 -7.28
N TYR A 127 -21.79 -0.76 -6.26
CA TYR A 127 -23.24 -0.72 -6.39
C TYR A 127 -23.70 0.75 -6.51
N GLN A 128 -24.51 1.05 -7.53
CA GLN A 128 -24.94 2.42 -7.84
C GLN A 128 -26.45 2.63 -7.74
N ALA A 129 -27.24 1.58 -7.55
CA ALA A 129 -28.69 1.69 -7.47
C ALA A 129 -29.17 2.13 -6.08
N LEU A 130 -30.46 2.45 -5.97
CA LEU A 130 -31.10 2.84 -4.71
C LEU A 130 -31.00 1.71 -3.68
N ALA A 131 -30.59 2.04 -2.45
CA ALA A 131 -30.38 1.11 -1.35
C ALA A 131 -31.71 0.63 -0.72
N LEU A 132 -32.47 -0.16 -1.48
CA LEU A 132 -33.74 -0.77 -1.08
C LEU A 132 -33.63 -2.29 -1.17
N LYS A 133 -34.27 -3.01 -0.24
CA LYS A 133 -34.27 -4.49 -0.20
C LYS A 133 -34.60 -5.12 -1.55
N LYS A 134 -35.67 -4.65 -2.21
CA LYS A 134 -36.09 -5.15 -3.53
C LYS A 134 -35.02 -4.99 -4.60
N ASN A 135 -34.25 -3.90 -4.55
CA ASN A 135 -33.21 -3.64 -5.53
C ASN A 135 -32.01 -4.54 -5.31
N PHE A 136 -31.64 -4.82 -4.05
CA PHE A 136 -30.59 -5.80 -3.72
C PHE A 136 -30.96 -7.20 -4.19
N LEU A 137 -32.19 -7.65 -3.88
CA LEU A 137 -32.70 -8.95 -4.34
C LEU A 137 -32.64 -9.06 -5.87
N SER A 138 -33.23 -8.10 -6.58
CA SER A 138 -33.22 -8.09 -8.05
C SER A 138 -31.82 -7.95 -8.65
N PHE A 139 -30.87 -7.37 -7.92
CA PHE A 139 -29.49 -7.19 -8.39
C PHE A 139 -28.71 -8.49 -8.36
N VAL A 140 -28.92 -9.29 -7.31
CA VAL A 140 -28.33 -10.63 -7.16
C VAL A 140 -29.02 -11.63 -8.09
N ASP A 141 -30.36 -11.70 -8.03
CA ASP A 141 -31.16 -12.68 -8.79
C ASP A 141 -31.01 -12.50 -10.31
N GLU A 142 -31.17 -11.28 -10.81
CA GLU A 142 -31.01 -10.97 -12.24
C GLU A 142 -29.54 -10.79 -12.65
N GLN A 143 -28.59 -10.93 -11.72
CA GLN A 143 -27.15 -10.76 -11.96
C GLN A 143 -26.79 -9.44 -12.65
N LYS A 144 -27.46 -8.35 -12.26
CA LYS A 144 -27.24 -6.99 -12.79
C LYS A 144 -25.81 -6.50 -12.61
N TRP A 145 -25.05 -7.09 -11.69
CA TRP A 145 -23.61 -6.83 -11.54
C TRP A 145 -22.81 -7.13 -12.81
N LYS A 146 -23.27 -8.01 -13.72
CA LYS A 146 -22.55 -8.31 -14.96
C LYS A 146 -22.45 -7.13 -15.92
N SER A 147 -23.42 -6.21 -15.89
CA SER A 147 -23.40 -5.01 -16.73
C SER A 147 -22.60 -3.86 -16.12
N ILE A 148 -22.15 -3.99 -14.86
CA ILE A 148 -21.31 -2.99 -14.19
C ILE A 148 -19.85 -3.34 -14.42
N GLU A 149 -19.09 -2.36 -14.91
CA GLU A 149 -17.65 -2.53 -15.11
C GLU A 149 -16.94 -2.78 -13.77
N PRO A 150 -16.05 -3.80 -13.71
CA PRO A 150 -15.26 -4.04 -12.52
C PRO A 150 -14.25 -2.92 -12.30
N ILE A 151 -13.87 -2.72 -11.04
CA ILE A 151 -12.75 -1.84 -10.70
C ILE A 151 -11.51 -2.34 -11.45
N SER A 152 -10.76 -1.41 -12.04
CA SER A 152 -9.57 -1.74 -12.81
C SER A 152 -8.53 -2.48 -11.97
N SER A 153 -7.71 -3.31 -12.62
CA SER A 153 -6.77 -4.21 -11.95
C SER A 153 -5.78 -3.51 -11.01
N TRP A 154 -5.43 -2.25 -11.28
CA TRP A 154 -4.53 -1.44 -10.46
C TRP A 154 -5.16 -0.98 -9.14
N PHE A 155 -6.47 -0.70 -9.16
CA PHE A 155 -7.23 -0.25 -8.00
C PHE A 155 -7.95 -1.40 -7.27
N ARG A 156 -7.69 -2.67 -7.64
CA ARG A 156 -8.22 -3.79 -6.86
C ARG A 156 -7.66 -3.75 -5.44
N PRO A 157 -8.47 -3.99 -4.41
CA PRO A 157 -8.03 -4.06 -3.02
C PRO A 157 -6.83 -4.98 -2.80
N SER A 158 -6.70 -6.08 -3.54
CA SER A 158 -5.57 -7.02 -3.44
C SER A 158 -4.27 -6.55 -4.13
N SER A 159 -4.26 -5.40 -4.80
CA SER A 159 -3.07 -4.90 -5.50
C SER A 159 -2.01 -4.36 -4.53
N PHE A 160 -0.76 -4.31 -4.99
CA PHE A 160 0.35 -3.71 -4.23
C PHE A 160 0.06 -2.24 -3.86
N LEU A 161 -0.51 -1.47 -4.80
CA LEU A 161 -0.84 -0.06 -4.58
C LEU A 161 -1.88 0.08 -3.47
N MET A 162 -2.92 -0.75 -3.46
CA MET A 162 -3.95 -0.71 -2.42
C MET A 162 -3.44 -1.20 -1.07
N ASN A 163 -2.51 -2.15 -1.05
CA ASN A 163 -1.85 -2.56 0.19
C ASN A 163 -1.00 -1.42 0.77
N SER A 164 -0.28 -0.68 -0.09
CA SER A 164 0.44 0.53 0.30
C SER A 164 -0.52 1.62 0.84
N MET A 165 -1.64 1.88 0.16
CA MET A 165 -2.65 2.81 0.66
C MET A 165 -3.23 2.39 2.01
N SER A 166 -3.53 1.11 2.21
CA SER A 166 -3.97 0.58 3.50
C SER A 166 -2.92 0.83 4.59
N ALA A 167 -1.64 0.58 4.31
CA ALA A 167 -0.56 0.83 5.25
C ALA A 167 -0.41 2.33 5.58
N LEU A 168 -0.54 3.22 4.59
CA LEU A 168 -0.50 4.67 4.79
C LEU A 168 -1.65 5.16 5.68
N PHE A 169 -2.87 4.65 5.49
CA PHE A 169 -4.01 4.99 6.34
C PHE A 169 -3.82 4.49 7.78
N LYS A 170 -3.31 3.27 7.96
CA LYS A 170 -2.96 2.75 9.29
C LYS A 170 -1.88 3.60 9.96
N LEU A 171 -0.86 3.98 9.21
CA LEU A 171 0.22 4.85 9.69
C LEU A 171 -0.33 6.22 10.11
N SER A 172 -1.19 6.83 9.29
CA SER A 172 -1.84 8.10 9.60
C SER A 172 -2.64 8.03 10.90
N MET A 173 -3.47 6.99 11.07
CA MET A 173 -4.23 6.78 12.29
C MET A 173 -3.34 6.49 13.50
N PHE A 174 -2.24 5.76 13.32
CA PHE A 174 -1.26 5.52 14.37
C PHE A 174 -0.60 6.83 14.83
N ILE A 175 -0.17 7.69 13.90
CA ILE A 175 0.41 9.00 14.22
C ILE A 175 -0.60 9.84 15.02
N ARG A 176 -1.87 9.87 14.60
CA ARG A 176 -2.94 10.58 15.33
C ARG A 176 -3.14 10.02 16.74
N ARG A 177 -3.12 8.69 16.92
CA ARG A 177 -3.20 8.05 18.24
C ARG A 177 -2.01 8.45 19.12
N CYS A 178 -0.79 8.45 18.58
CA CYS A 178 0.41 8.89 19.30
C CYS A 178 0.32 10.38 19.69
N HIS A 179 -0.17 11.25 18.80
CA HIS A 179 -0.36 12.68 19.07
C HIS A 179 -1.33 12.90 20.23
N ASN A 180 -2.50 12.27 20.16
CA ASN A 180 -3.51 12.35 21.21
C ASN A 180 -2.95 11.78 22.52
N TYR A 181 -2.25 10.65 22.47
CA TYR A 181 -1.63 10.06 23.66
C TYR A 181 -0.61 11.01 24.32
N MET A 182 0.24 11.67 23.54
CA MET A 182 1.21 12.64 24.08
C MET A 182 0.53 13.88 24.66
N THR A 183 -0.54 14.35 24.04
CA THR A 183 -1.23 15.58 24.47
C THR A 183 -2.12 15.32 25.69
N ASP A 184 -2.85 14.21 25.69
CA ASP A 184 -3.85 13.87 26.72
C ASP A 184 -3.22 13.17 27.93
N HIS A 185 -2.32 12.19 27.73
CA HIS A 185 -1.75 11.40 28.84
C HIS A 185 -0.45 11.98 29.39
N LEU A 186 0.42 12.52 28.53
CA LEU A 186 1.70 13.11 28.95
C LEU A 186 1.59 14.62 29.22
N GLY A 187 0.46 15.24 28.90
CA GLY A 187 0.22 16.67 29.09
C GLY A 187 1.14 17.56 28.24
N ILE A 188 1.75 17.00 27.19
CA ILE A 188 2.64 17.77 26.32
C ILE A 188 1.77 18.74 25.52
N PRO A 189 2.11 20.04 25.47
CA PRO A 189 1.35 20.98 24.67
C PRO A 189 1.41 20.60 23.19
N VAL A 190 0.36 20.93 22.43
CA VAL A 190 0.20 20.55 21.02
C VAL A 190 1.44 20.86 20.18
N TRP A 191 2.05 22.04 20.35
CA TRP A 191 3.28 22.43 19.64
C TRP A 191 4.46 21.51 19.95
N GLY A 192 4.60 21.04 21.20
CA GLY A 192 5.67 20.12 21.61
C GLY A 192 5.54 18.77 20.93
N SER A 193 4.31 18.26 20.80
CA SER A 193 4.06 17.01 20.07
C SER A 193 4.46 17.11 18.58
N TYR A 194 4.21 18.26 17.93
CA TYR A 194 4.61 18.49 16.54
C TYR A 194 6.13 18.57 16.39
N VAL A 195 6.84 19.17 17.34
CA VAL A 195 8.31 19.18 17.34
C VAL A 195 8.85 17.75 17.45
N ILE A 196 8.28 16.91 18.32
CA ILE A 196 8.69 15.50 18.46
C ILE A 196 8.47 14.74 17.16
N PHE A 197 7.30 14.87 16.52
CA PHE A 197 7.05 14.24 15.21
C PHE A 197 7.96 14.78 14.11
N GLY A 198 8.23 16.09 14.10
CA GLY A 198 9.17 16.71 13.15
C GLY A 198 10.59 16.16 13.30
N LEU A 199 11.07 15.99 14.52
CA LEU A 199 12.38 15.36 14.77
C LEU A 199 12.36 13.88 14.37
N ALA A 200 11.34 13.12 14.77
CA ALA A 200 11.24 11.71 14.42
C ALA A 200 11.19 11.47 12.90
N THR A 201 10.44 12.29 12.17
CA THR A 201 10.38 12.23 10.70
C THR A 201 11.72 12.60 10.07
N LEU A 202 12.41 13.63 10.57
CA LEU A 202 13.75 14.00 10.11
C LEU A 202 14.78 12.89 10.34
N PHE A 203 14.83 12.31 11.53
CA PHE A 203 15.75 11.21 11.85
C PHE A 203 15.44 9.96 11.02
N SER A 204 14.16 9.58 10.90
CA SER A 204 13.77 8.42 10.09
C SER A 204 14.07 8.61 8.61
N GLY A 205 13.83 9.81 8.07
CA GLY A 205 14.16 10.15 6.68
C GLY A 205 15.66 10.13 6.41
N LEU A 206 16.48 10.67 7.32
CA LEU A 206 17.94 10.60 7.22
C LEU A 206 18.44 9.15 7.27
N ALA A 207 17.91 8.34 8.19
CA ALA A 207 18.26 6.93 8.28
C ALA A 207 17.87 6.14 7.02
N LEU A 208 16.66 6.36 6.49
CA LEU A 208 16.21 5.73 5.24
C LEU A 208 17.03 6.19 4.04
N GLY A 209 17.42 7.46 3.99
CA GLY A 209 18.30 8.01 2.96
C GLY A 209 19.69 7.37 2.96
N LEU A 210 20.32 7.26 4.14
CA LEU A 210 21.61 6.59 4.29
C LEU A 210 21.52 5.09 3.94
N LEU A 211 20.43 4.43 4.35
CA LEU A 211 20.17 3.04 3.99
C LEU A 211 19.99 2.86 2.47
N LEU A 212 19.31 3.80 1.79
CA LEU A 212 19.16 3.77 0.34
C LEU A 212 20.50 3.96 -0.36
N VAL A 213 21.34 4.91 0.09
CA VAL A 213 22.70 5.09 -0.44
C VAL A 213 23.52 3.82 -0.27
N PHE A 214 23.46 3.20 0.91
CA PHE A 214 24.15 1.94 1.16
C PHE A 214 23.67 0.83 0.21
N ILE A 215 22.35 0.67 0.03
CA ILE A 215 21.80 -0.30 -0.93
C ILE A 215 22.25 0.01 -2.36
N ALA A 216 22.30 1.29 -2.74
CA ALA A 216 22.77 1.71 -4.06
C ALA A 216 24.25 1.38 -4.28
N ASP A 217 25.10 1.56 -3.27
CA ASP A 217 26.53 1.18 -3.32
C ASP A 217 26.72 -0.34 -3.43
N PHE A 218 25.80 -1.14 -2.85
CA PHE A 218 25.82 -2.60 -2.99
C PHE A 218 25.26 -3.08 -4.34
N ALA A 219 24.19 -2.46 -4.84
CA ALA A 219 23.51 -2.87 -6.08
C ALA A 219 24.25 -2.39 -7.33
N PHE A 220 24.86 -1.21 -7.25
CA PHE A 220 25.75 -0.64 -8.26
C PHE A 220 27.09 -0.42 -7.60
N PRO A 221 27.90 -1.48 -7.37
CA PRO A 221 29.26 -1.28 -6.95
C PRO A 221 29.88 -0.37 -7.99
N SER A 222 30.26 0.84 -7.58
CA SER A 222 30.97 1.75 -8.45
C SER A 222 32.11 0.92 -9.03
N ARG A 223 32.01 0.54 -10.30
CA ARG A 223 33.12 -0.06 -11.01
C ARG A 223 34.16 1.04 -10.99
N ARG A 224 35.01 1.03 -9.97
CA ARG A 224 36.23 1.82 -9.99
C ARG A 224 36.86 1.43 -11.30
N PHE A 225 36.91 2.41 -12.20
CA PHE A 225 37.70 2.32 -13.41
C PHE A 225 39.01 1.66 -13.01
N SER A 226 39.26 0.48 -13.56
CA SER A 226 40.48 -0.28 -13.29
C SER A 226 41.63 0.61 -13.70
N SER A 227 42.28 1.26 -12.73
CA SER A 227 43.51 2.01 -12.95
C SER A 227 44.63 1.09 -13.46
N SER A 228 44.45 -0.23 -13.39
CA SER A 228 45.38 -1.23 -13.95
C SER A 228 45.57 -1.10 -15.46
N ASP A 229 44.50 -0.85 -16.22
CA ASP A 229 44.58 -0.80 -17.70
C ASP A 229 45.36 0.44 -18.18
N TYR A 230 45.27 1.56 -17.44
CA TYR A 230 46.00 2.78 -17.78
C TYR A 230 47.51 2.63 -17.55
N TYR A 231 47.93 2.04 -16.41
CA TYR A 231 49.34 1.79 -16.13
C TYR A 231 49.94 0.74 -17.06
N GLN A 232 49.20 -0.32 -17.37
CA GLN A 232 49.67 -1.38 -18.26
C GLN A 232 49.83 -0.88 -19.69
N LYS A 233 48.86 -0.12 -20.22
CA LYS A 233 48.97 0.51 -21.54
C LYS A 233 50.11 1.53 -21.61
N LYS A 234 50.36 2.27 -20.53
CA LYS A 234 51.50 3.20 -20.45
C LYS A 234 52.83 2.45 -20.49
N GLN A 235 52.97 1.35 -19.74
CA GLN A 235 54.18 0.53 -19.76
C GLN A 235 54.43 -0.10 -21.14
N THR A 236 53.40 -0.65 -21.79
CA THR A 236 53.55 -1.24 -23.13
C THR A 236 53.94 -0.18 -24.17
N LEU A 237 53.40 1.04 -24.08
CA LEU A 237 53.75 2.15 -24.96
C LEU A 237 55.19 2.64 -24.72
N GLU A 238 55.63 2.75 -23.46
CA GLU A 238 57.01 3.10 -23.13
C GLU A 238 57.99 2.01 -23.62
N GLN A 239 57.63 0.75 -23.46
CA GLN A 239 58.45 -0.38 -23.92
C GLN A 239 58.54 -0.43 -25.45
N ALA A 240 57.45 -0.15 -26.16
CA ALA A 240 57.47 -0.03 -27.63
C ALA A 240 58.33 1.17 -28.11
N ARG A 241 58.28 2.31 -27.41
CA ARG A 241 59.13 3.48 -27.73
C ARG A 241 60.62 3.22 -27.52
N LEU A 242 60.97 2.40 -26.53
CA LEU A 242 62.37 2.04 -26.27
C LEU A 242 62.92 1.11 -27.35
N ILE A 243 62.11 0.14 -27.79
CA ILE A 243 62.48 -0.75 -28.90
C ILE A 243 62.70 0.06 -30.17
N GLN A 244 61.77 0.99 -30.47
CA GLN A 244 61.89 1.83 -31.66
C GLN A 244 63.13 2.74 -31.61
N ARG A 245 63.47 3.31 -30.45
CA ARG A 245 64.71 4.09 -30.30
C ARG A 245 65.97 3.23 -30.50
N GLN A 246 65.97 1.97 -30.07
CA GLN A 246 67.10 1.07 -30.32
C GLN A 246 67.23 0.69 -31.80
N GLU A 247 66.10 0.53 -32.49
CA GLU A 247 66.07 0.29 -33.95
C GLU A 247 66.60 1.52 -34.69
N ASP A 248 66.15 2.73 -34.34
CA ASP A 248 66.62 4.00 -34.90
C ASP A 248 68.13 4.22 -34.64
N GLU A 249 68.64 3.85 -33.46
CA GLU A 249 70.08 3.93 -33.13
C GLU A 249 70.93 2.87 -33.88
N HIS A 250 70.35 1.71 -34.24
CA HIS A 250 71.04 0.71 -35.05
C HIS A 250 71.06 1.06 -36.54
N GLU A 251 70.06 1.81 -37.01
CA GLU A 251 69.96 2.26 -38.40
C GLU A 251 70.83 3.51 -38.65
N ALA A 252 71.13 4.30 -37.60
CA ALA A 252 71.99 5.49 -37.66
C ALA A 252 73.51 5.21 -37.67
N ASP A 253 73.96 3.98 -37.41
CA ASP A 253 75.38 3.58 -37.57
C ASP A 253 75.74 3.23 -39.03
N GLY A 254 74.79 3.40 -39.97
CA GLY A 254 74.88 2.92 -41.34
C GLY A 254 75.04 3.98 -42.44
N GLU A 255 74.99 5.27 -42.15
CA GLU A 255 75.13 6.31 -43.19
C GLU A 255 76.03 7.45 -42.69
N GLU A 256 77.22 7.51 -43.29
CA GLU A 256 78.22 8.56 -43.09
C GLU A 256 77.66 9.93 -43.49
N GLU A 257 77.87 10.89 -42.61
CA GLU A 257 77.61 12.31 -42.85
C GLU A 257 78.61 12.91 -43.86
N GLU A 258 78.13 13.81 -44.72
CA GLU A 258 78.91 14.98 -45.15
C GLU A 258 77.94 16.14 -45.46
N ASP A 259 78.27 17.28 -44.83
CA ASP A 259 77.48 18.48 -44.61
C ASP A 259 77.37 19.47 -45.81
N GLU A 260 76.57 20.53 -45.56
CA GLU A 260 76.51 21.87 -46.23
C GLU A 260 75.68 21.93 -47.53
N ASP A 261 74.70 22.82 -47.76
CA ASP A 261 74.25 24.07 -47.13
C ASP A 261 72.79 24.37 -47.55
N GLU A 262 72.14 25.26 -46.78
CA GLU A 262 71.15 26.30 -47.15
C GLU A 262 69.96 26.04 -48.11
N GLU A 263 68.80 26.53 -47.65
CA GLU A 263 67.59 26.91 -48.41
C GLU A 263 66.78 25.78 -49.07
N ASP A 264 65.59 25.48 -48.52
CA ASP A 264 64.37 26.01 -49.13
C ASP A 264 63.08 25.54 -48.42
N GLU A 265 62.07 26.34 -48.69
CA GLU A 265 60.68 26.30 -48.24
C GLU A 265 59.96 24.96 -48.50
N GLU A 266 58.80 24.81 -47.86
CA GLU A 266 57.83 23.70 -47.98
C GLU A 266 58.07 22.45 -47.09
N GLN A 267 57.61 22.53 -45.83
CA GLN A 267 56.70 21.50 -45.27
C GLN A 267 55.93 21.96 -44.01
N ASP A 268 55.53 23.22 -43.95
CA ASP A 268 54.66 23.75 -42.89
C ASP A 268 53.14 23.67 -43.24
N GLU A 269 52.78 22.93 -44.30
CA GLU A 269 51.39 22.80 -44.82
C GLU A 269 50.63 21.54 -44.33
N VAL A 270 51.29 20.60 -43.64
CA VAL A 270 50.62 19.36 -43.16
C VAL A 270 50.27 19.40 -41.67
N TRP A 271 51.09 20.04 -40.83
CA TRP A 271 50.83 20.10 -39.38
C TRP A 271 49.93 21.26 -38.94
N ARG A 272 49.77 22.33 -39.73
CA ARG A 272 48.81 23.40 -39.44
C ARG A 272 47.37 23.06 -39.80
N ARG A 273 47.11 22.09 -40.70
CA ARG A 273 45.75 21.65 -41.05
C ARG A 273 45.05 20.80 -39.98
N ARG A 274 45.75 20.28 -38.96
CA ARG A 274 45.14 19.38 -37.95
C ARG A 274 44.85 20.01 -36.59
N ARG A 275 45.29 21.25 -36.32
CA ARG A 275 45.20 21.83 -34.96
C ARG A 275 44.44 23.16 -34.84
N ARG A 276 43.61 23.54 -35.83
CA ARG A 276 42.78 24.74 -35.71
C ARG A 276 41.43 24.62 -36.43
N GLY A 277 40.45 24.08 -35.71
CA GLY A 277 39.01 24.22 -35.97
C GLY A 277 38.28 23.79 -34.69
N SER A 278 37.54 24.62 -33.96
CA SER A 278 37.06 25.98 -34.19
C SER A 278 36.74 26.63 -32.82
N PRO A 279 36.87 27.97 -32.66
CA PRO A 279 36.50 28.69 -31.44
C PRO A 279 35.05 29.20 -31.45
N GLU A 280 34.65 29.64 -30.25
CA GLU A 280 33.39 30.21 -29.75
C GLU A 280 32.91 31.52 -30.43
N GLY A 281 31.61 31.85 -30.30
CA GLY A 281 31.10 33.23 -30.36
C GLY A 281 29.82 33.49 -31.21
N LEU A 282 28.75 33.96 -30.55
CA LEU A 282 27.37 34.28 -30.98
C LEU A 282 27.22 35.34 -32.13
N PRO A 283 26.08 35.44 -32.85
CA PRO A 283 24.93 36.21 -32.34
C PRO A 283 23.53 35.63 -32.62
N ASP A 284 22.59 36.29 -31.95
CA ASP A 284 21.14 36.19 -31.86
C ASP A 284 20.37 35.90 -33.17
N GLU A 285 19.12 35.47 -32.97
CA GLU A 285 17.99 35.46 -33.94
C GLU A 285 17.76 34.16 -34.75
N ALA A 286 16.50 33.70 -34.69
CA ALA A 286 15.87 32.63 -35.48
C ALA A 286 16.01 31.16 -35.02
N LEU A 287 15.51 30.83 -33.82
CA LEU A 287 14.62 29.66 -33.70
C LEU A 287 13.65 29.74 -32.52
N ARG A 288 12.94 30.87 -32.43
CA ARG A 288 11.69 31.00 -31.69
C ARG A 288 10.58 30.26 -32.45
N LYS A 289 10.54 28.92 -32.40
CA LYS A 289 9.34 28.10 -32.69
C LYS A 289 9.54 26.62 -32.41
N ARG A 290 9.35 26.22 -31.15
CA ARG A 290 8.52 25.08 -30.69
C ARG A 290 8.99 24.66 -29.29
N VAL A 291 8.01 24.43 -28.43
CA VAL A 291 8.12 23.86 -27.07
C VAL A 291 8.47 24.87 -25.98
N VAL A 292 7.62 25.89 -25.83
CA VAL A 292 7.28 26.43 -24.50
C VAL A 292 5.76 26.44 -24.38
N GLY A 293 5.27 25.82 -23.31
CA GLY A 293 4.04 26.21 -22.62
C GLY A 293 2.78 25.45 -23.01
N THR A 294 2.39 24.46 -22.21
CA THR A 294 0.97 24.21 -21.96
C THR A 294 0.73 23.68 -20.54
N ARG A 295 0.61 24.62 -19.60
CA ARG A 295 -0.16 24.63 -18.33
C ARG A 295 0.10 26.04 -17.78
N GLU A 296 -0.86 26.93 -17.53
CA GLU A 296 -2.20 26.85 -16.89
C GLU A 296 -3.06 28.01 -17.45
N GLN A 297 -4.39 27.84 -17.66
CA GLN A 297 -5.48 28.38 -16.80
C GLN A 297 -5.24 29.85 -16.37
N GLN A 298 -6.14 30.81 -16.56
CA GLN A 298 -7.59 30.82 -16.37
C GLN A 298 -8.12 32.25 -16.72
N ASP A 299 -9.45 32.40 -16.90
CA ASP A 299 -10.24 33.64 -16.72
C ASP A 299 -10.05 34.71 -17.84
N ASP A 300 -11.02 35.38 -18.47
CA ASP A 300 -12.39 35.78 -18.13
C ASP A 300 -13.23 36.06 -19.41
N GLU A 301 -14.55 35.91 -19.24
CA GLU A 301 -15.67 36.70 -19.81
C GLU A 301 -15.91 36.78 -21.33
N GLU A 302 -16.98 36.08 -21.74
CA GLU A 302 -17.89 36.47 -22.83
C GLU A 302 -18.58 37.79 -22.47
N ASP A 303 -18.52 38.78 -23.37
CA ASP A 303 -19.60 39.73 -23.61
C ASP A 303 -19.46 40.40 -24.98
N ASP A 304 -20.63 40.54 -25.62
CA ASP A 304 -21.03 41.46 -26.69
C ASP A 304 -20.82 41.16 -28.20
N ASP A 305 -21.99 40.93 -28.82
CA ASP A 305 -22.51 41.60 -30.02
C ASP A 305 -22.30 40.94 -31.41
N SER A 306 -23.26 40.08 -31.81
CA SER A 306 -23.99 40.08 -33.12
C SER A 306 -24.97 38.89 -33.26
#